data_AF-A0A497I264-F1
#
_entry.id   AF-A0A497I264-F1
#
_cell.length_a   1.000
_cell.length_b   1.000
_cell.length_c   1.000
_cell.angle_alpha   90.00
_cell.angle_beta   90.00
_cell.angle_gamma   90.00
#
_symmetry.space_group_name_H-M   'P 1'
#
loop_
_entity.id
_entity.type
_entity.pdbx_description
1 polymer ?
#
loop_
_entity_poly.entity_id
_entity_poly.type
_entity_poly.pdbx_seq_one_letter_code
_entity_poly.pdbx_strand_id
1 'polypeptide(L)' 'MSKGSRRCRRCGSHEAVIRRYGLYLCRRCFREVAPKLGFKKYV' A
#
# COMPACT_ATOMS: atom_id res chain seq x y z
N MET A 1 -8.46 -19.30 10.56
CA MET A 1 -7.58 -18.70 9.53
C MET A 1 -8.22 -17.41 9.00
N SER A 2 -8.14 -16.35 9.80
CA SER A 2 -8.94 -15.13 9.67
C SER A 2 -8.38 -14.22 8.56
N LYS A 3 -9.26 -13.64 7.74
CA LYS A 3 -8.98 -12.67 6.65
C LYS A 3 -8.47 -11.31 7.20
N GLY A 4 -7.50 -11.31 8.12
CA GLY A 4 -7.00 -10.13 8.83
C GLY A 4 -6.06 -9.24 8.01
N SER A 5 -5.54 -9.73 6.88
CA SER A 5 -4.40 -9.10 6.20
C SER A 5 -4.76 -8.24 4.99
N ARG A 6 -6.05 -7.91 4.77
CA ARG A 6 -6.49 -7.04 3.66
C ARG A 6 -6.70 -5.60 4.10
N ARG A 7 -5.75 -5.09 4.89
CA ARG A 7 -5.81 -3.74 5.44
C ARG A 7 -4.51 -3.05 5.11
N CYS A 8 -4.57 -1.75 4.89
CA CYS A 8 -3.36 -0.95 4.82
C CYS A 8 -2.64 -1.01 6.16
N ARG A 9 -1.35 -1.37 6.15
CA ARG A 9 -0.49 -1.39 7.34
C ARG A 9 -0.32 -0.03 8.02
N ARG A 10 -0.63 1.08 7.32
CA ARG A 10 -0.46 2.45 7.79
C ARG A 10 -1.79 3.09 8.19
N CYS A 11 -2.77 3.02 7.31
CA CYS A 11 -4.06 3.71 7.46
C CYS A 11 -5.18 2.80 8.00
N GLY A 12 -4.98 1.48 8.10
CA GLY A 12 -6.01 0.52 8.50
C GLY A 12 -7.16 0.33 7.50
N SER A 13 -7.25 1.18 6.46
CA SER A 13 -8.28 1.11 5.41
C SER A 13 -8.20 -0.19 4.61
N HIS A 14 -9.35 -0.69 4.19
CA HIS A 14 -9.46 -1.88 3.33
C HIS A 14 -9.64 -1.52 1.86
N GLU A 15 -9.79 -0.22 1.57
CA GLU A 15 -10.04 0.28 0.22
C GLU A 15 -8.73 0.51 -0.55
N ALA A 16 -8.70 0.06 -1.80
CA ALA A 16 -7.58 0.25 -2.73
C ALA A 16 -6.20 -0.07 -2.11
N VAL A 17 -6.12 -1.19 -1.38
CA VAL A 17 -4.87 -1.68 -0.77
C VAL A 17 -4.03 -2.38 -1.82
N ILE A 18 -2.86 -1.80 -2.11
CA ILE A 18 -1.83 -2.35 -2.96
C ILE A 18 -1.11 -3.45 -2.18
N ARG A 19 -1.34 -4.70 -2.60
CA ARG A 19 -0.77 -5.92 -1.98
C ARG A 19 0.46 -6.43 -2.73
N ARG A 20 0.75 -5.85 -3.90
CA ARG A 20 1.88 -6.23 -4.74
C ARG A 20 3.19 -5.88 -4.01
N TYR A 21 4.22 -6.70 -4.23
CA TYR A 21 5.54 -6.53 -3.60
C TYR A 21 5.52 -6.53 -2.06
N GLY A 22 4.49 -7.12 -1.42
CA GLY A 22 4.40 -7.17 0.04
C GLY A 22 4.18 -5.81 0.72
N LEU A 23 3.74 -4.80 -0.03
CA LEU A 23 3.61 -3.43 0.49
C LEU A 23 2.42 -3.28 1.46
N TYR A 24 1.27 -3.88 1.15
CA TYR A 24 0.02 -3.76 1.93
C TYR A 24 -0.31 -2.31 2.28
N LEU A 25 -0.28 -1.41 1.29
CA LEU A 25 -0.53 0.03 1.47
C LEU A 25 -1.75 0.49 0.67
N CYS A 26 -2.63 1.29 1.28
CA CYS A 26 -3.71 1.98 0.59
C CYS A 26 -3.13 2.97 -0.45
N ARG A 27 -3.81 3.22 -1.57
CA ARG A 27 -3.33 4.11 -2.66
C ARG A 27 -2.82 5.48 -2.18
N ARG A 28 -3.43 6.02 -1.11
CA ARG A 28 -3.06 7.31 -0.50
C ARG A 28 -1.69 7.20 0.16
N CYS A 29 -1.54 6.24 1.07
CA CYS A 29 -0.27 5.97 1.74
C CYS A 29 0.82 5.52 0.78
N PHE A 30 0.48 4.80 -0.29
CA PHE A 30 1.45 4.42 -1.29
C PHE A 30 2.05 5.63 -1.99
N ARG A 31 1.28 6.69 -2.31
CA ARG A 31 1.84 7.91 -2.93
C ARG A 31 2.88 8.62 -2.06
N GLU A 32 2.67 8.63 -0.75
CA GLU A 32 3.62 9.23 0.19
C GLU A 32 4.91 8.41 0.34
N VAL A 33 4.80 7.08 0.25
CA VAL A 33 5.92 6.15 0.50
C VAL A 33 6.62 5.75 -0.81
N ALA A 34 5.94 5.83 -1.94
CA ALA A 34 6.45 5.56 -3.29
C ALA A 34 7.79 6.26 -3.59
N PRO A 35 7.98 7.57 -3.35
CA PRO A 35 9.26 8.23 -3.62
C PRO A 35 10.39 7.68 -2.73
N LYS A 36 10.09 7.33 -1.47
CA LYS A 36 11.08 6.75 -0.54
C LYS A 36 11.46 5.31 -0.89
N LEU A 37 10.53 4.56 -1.47
CA LEU A 37 10.73 3.20 -1.96
C LEU A 37 11.44 3.15 -3.33
N GLY A 38 11.73 4.30 -3.94
CA GLY A 38 12.36 4.37 -5.26
C GLY A 38 11.39 4.14 -6.43
N PHE A 39 10.07 4.15 -6.21
CA PHE A 39 9.11 4.14 -7.31
C PHE A 39 9.16 5.49 -8.02
N LYS A 40 9.79 5.52 -9.20
CA LYS A 40 9.73 6.66 -10.10
C LYS A 40 8.49 6.56 -10.97
N LYS A 41 7.80 7.69 -11.17
CA LYS A 41 6.75 7.79 -12.19
C LYS A 41 7.45 7.71 -13.54
N TYR A 42 7.36 6.56 -14.21
CA TYR A 42 7.66 6.50 -15.63
C TYR A 42 6.50 7.23 -16.33
N VAL A 43 6.80 8.40 -16.88
CA VAL A 43 5.89 9.16 -17.73
C VAL A 43 6.20 8.82 -19.18
#